data_AF-A0AA43KV21-F1
#
_entry.id   AF-A0AA43KV21-F1
#
_cell.length_a   1.000
_cell.length_b   1.000
_cell.length_c   1.000
_cell.angle_alpha   90.00
_cell.angle_beta   90.00
_cell.angle_gamma   90.00
#
_symmetry.space_group_name_H-M   'P 1'
#
loop_
_entity.id
_entity.type
_entity.pdbx_description
1 polymer ?
#
loop_
_entity_poly.entity_id
_entity_poly.type
_entity_poly.pdbx_seq_one_letter_code
_entity_poly.pdbx_strand_id
1 'polypeptide(L)'
;MELADKLKQDGEVKGLCRLWRGRLKPGMSIESMVKLFIRGIDFCISEDFPTLEFIRVNFKGKCEQYGAFVDDEVNGRKNAPDTVLNGNCKAMMEYDGFTVSRIFIRHNSQAAVIASDNAMVTIDAFDNSNLAVATAGNSSQIFVNLYGNAQVECIGENIQVKKMNKETY
;
A
#
# COMPACT_ATOMS: atom_id res chain seq x y z
N MET A 1 18.46 21.17 -0.90
CA MET A 1 17.48 20.86 -1.97
C MET A 1 16.20 20.40 -1.30
N GLU A 2 15.05 20.92 -1.73
CA GLU A 2 13.76 20.57 -1.13
C GLU A 2 13.35 19.12 -1.50
N LEU A 3 12.60 18.45 -0.63
CA LEU A 3 12.15 17.05 -0.83
C LEU A 3 11.40 16.87 -2.15
N ALA A 4 10.51 17.82 -2.50
CA ALA A 4 9.73 17.78 -3.73
C ALA A 4 10.63 17.79 -4.98
N ASP A 5 11.68 18.61 -4.97
CA ASP A 5 12.61 18.73 -6.09
C ASP A 5 13.44 17.44 -6.26
N LYS A 6 13.87 16.85 -5.15
CA LYS A 6 14.59 15.57 -5.18
C LYS A 6 13.72 14.45 -5.76
N LEU A 7 12.48 14.33 -5.26
CA LEU A 7 11.51 13.37 -5.81
C LEU A 7 11.25 13.59 -7.30
N LYS A 8 11.20 14.84 -7.74
CA LYS A 8 10.98 15.18 -9.14
C LYS A 8 12.15 14.77 -10.03
N GLN A 9 13.38 15.01 -9.59
CA GLN A 9 14.60 14.59 -10.31
C GLN A 9 14.69 13.07 -10.37
N ASP A 10 14.53 12.39 -9.23
CA ASP A 10 14.60 10.93 -9.14
C ASP A 10 13.49 10.27 -9.99
N GLY A 11 12.28 10.84 -9.94
CA GLY A 11 11.15 10.37 -10.75
C GLY A 11 11.39 10.57 -12.25
N GLU A 12 12.00 11.67 -12.67
CA GLU A 12 12.32 11.90 -14.08
C GLU A 12 13.28 10.84 -14.63
N VAL A 13 14.29 10.46 -13.85
CA VAL A 13 15.23 9.38 -14.23
C VAL A 13 14.50 8.04 -14.40
N LYS A 14 13.48 7.78 -13.58
CA LYS A 14 12.63 6.57 -13.65
C LYS A 14 11.45 6.69 -14.65
N GLY A 15 11.41 7.74 -15.49
CA GLY A 15 10.39 7.88 -16.53
C GLY A 15 9.06 8.48 -16.08
N LEU A 16 9.01 9.17 -14.92
CA LEU A 16 7.80 9.84 -14.44
C LEU A 16 7.32 10.89 -15.45
N CYS A 17 6.06 10.78 -15.88
CA CYS A 17 5.54 11.63 -16.93
C CYS A 17 5.42 13.10 -16.50
N ARG A 18 5.41 14.03 -17.47
CA ARG A 18 5.39 15.48 -17.23
C ARG A 18 4.22 15.92 -16.34
N LEU A 19 3.06 15.27 -16.46
CA LEU A 19 1.87 15.59 -15.66
C LEU A 19 2.10 15.30 -14.17
N TRP A 20 2.68 14.16 -13.82
CA TRP A 20 3.02 13.83 -12.44
C TRP A 20 4.19 14.66 -11.91
N ARG A 21 5.21 14.93 -12.73
CA ARG A 21 6.30 15.87 -12.39
C ARG A 21 5.79 17.29 -12.10
N GLY A 22 4.74 17.74 -12.78
CA GLY A 22 4.11 19.04 -12.54
C GLY A 22 3.30 19.13 -11.25
N ARG A 23 2.92 17.98 -10.67
CA ARG A 23 2.22 17.90 -9.38
C ARG A 23 3.19 17.99 -8.19
N LEU A 24 4.44 17.57 -8.36
CA LEU A 24 5.52 17.77 -7.38
C LEU A 24 6.00 19.22 -7.45
N LYS A 25 5.50 20.04 -6.51
CA LYS A 25 5.82 21.46 -6.41
C LYS A 25 6.68 21.75 -5.18
N PRO A 26 7.57 22.75 -5.27
CA PRO A 26 8.19 23.34 -4.08
C PRO A 26 7.12 23.79 -3.06
N GLY A 27 7.41 23.64 -1.77
CA GLY A 27 6.55 23.96 -0.64
C GLY A 27 5.45 22.93 -0.33
N MET A 28 5.41 21.78 -1.00
CA MET A 28 4.38 20.77 -0.74
C MET A 28 4.47 20.21 0.69
N SER A 29 3.31 20.08 1.35
CA SER A 29 3.21 19.41 2.63
C SER A 29 3.46 17.90 2.50
N ILE A 30 3.92 17.27 3.59
CA ILE A 30 4.09 15.81 3.66
C ILE A 30 2.78 15.09 3.33
N GLU A 31 1.66 15.57 3.86
CA GLU A 31 0.32 15.07 3.52
C GLU A 31 0.09 15.02 2.01
N SER A 32 0.36 16.12 1.31
CA SER A 32 0.14 16.22 -0.13
C SER A 32 1.04 15.28 -0.91
N MET A 33 2.28 15.10 -0.45
CA MET A 33 3.22 14.15 -1.05
C MET A 33 2.78 12.70 -0.87
N VAL A 34 2.34 12.32 0.34
CA VAL A 34 1.86 10.95 0.63
C VAL A 34 0.57 10.65 -0.13
N LYS A 35 -0.37 11.60 -0.18
CA LYS A 35 -1.59 11.46 -1.00
C LYS A 35 -1.26 11.31 -2.48
N LEU A 36 -0.25 12.04 -2.98
CA LEU A 36 0.19 11.91 -4.37
C LEU A 36 0.83 10.54 -4.64
N PHE A 37 1.63 10.04 -3.70
CA PHE A 37 2.22 8.70 -3.73
C PHE A 37 1.16 7.61 -3.80
N ILE A 38 0.15 7.64 -2.91
CA ILE A 38 -0.96 6.67 -2.91
C ILE A 38 -1.78 6.76 -4.21
N ARG A 39 -1.98 7.97 -4.75
CA ARG A 39 -2.71 8.15 -6.01
C ARG A 39 -1.93 7.61 -7.22
N GLY A 40 -0.60 7.67 -7.19
CA GLY A 40 0.30 7.21 -8.25
C GLY A 40 0.95 5.88 -7.93
N ILE A 41 0.32 5.07 -7.08
CA ILE A 41 0.93 3.89 -6.46
C ILE A 41 1.44 2.88 -7.51
N ASP A 42 0.75 2.74 -8.64
CA ASP A 42 1.13 1.82 -9.70
C ASP A 42 2.56 2.07 -10.20
N PHE A 43 2.85 3.32 -10.56
CA PHE A 43 4.21 3.74 -10.96
C PHE A 43 5.20 3.61 -9.80
N CYS A 44 4.77 4.00 -8.61
CA CYS A 44 5.62 4.00 -7.42
C CYS A 44 6.10 2.59 -7.06
N ILE A 45 5.24 1.57 -7.26
CA ILE A 45 5.57 0.18 -7.00
C ILE A 45 6.40 -0.39 -8.15
N SER A 46 5.98 -0.20 -9.41
CA SER A 46 6.69 -0.79 -10.57
C SER A 46 8.12 -0.27 -10.72
N GLU A 47 8.36 1.00 -10.39
CA GLU A 47 9.68 1.61 -10.54
C GLU A 47 10.47 1.69 -9.23
N ASP A 48 9.99 1.10 -8.13
CA ASP A 48 10.54 1.30 -6.77
C ASP A 48 10.84 2.78 -6.48
N PHE A 49 9.78 3.58 -6.52
CA PHE A 49 9.82 5.03 -6.40
C PHE A 49 8.78 5.57 -5.40
N PRO A 50 9.16 6.40 -4.43
CA PRO A 50 10.53 6.61 -3.97
C PRO A 50 11.13 5.32 -3.43
N THR A 51 12.45 5.21 -3.41
CA THR A 51 13.11 4.01 -2.86
C THR A 51 12.79 3.86 -1.38
N LEU A 52 12.77 2.63 -0.88
CA LEU A 52 12.47 2.36 0.54
C LEU A 52 13.36 3.18 1.50
N GLU A 53 14.67 3.27 1.22
CA GLU A 53 15.61 4.09 1.99
C GLU A 53 15.22 5.57 2.02
N PHE A 54 14.73 6.10 0.88
CA PHE A 54 14.25 7.47 0.83
C PHE A 54 13.04 7.66 1.75
N ILE A 55 12.10 6.72 1.75
CA ILE A 55 10.89 6.82 2.57
C ILE A 55 11.24 6.72 4.07
N ARG A 56 12.15 5.81 4.43
CA ARG A 56 12.68 5.67 5.80
C ARG A 56 13.25 6.97 6.36
N VAL A 57 14.10 7.64 5.58
CA VAL A 57 14.81 8.85 6.03
C VAL A 57 13.88 10.07 6.11
N ASN A 58 12.94 10.21 5.19
CA ASN A 58 12.23 11.48 4.99
C ASN A 58 10.78 11.46 5.47
N PHE A 59 10.11 10.31 5.45
CA PHE A 59 8.67 10.19 5.64
C PHE A 59 8.26 9.37 6.87
N LYS A 60 9.10 8.42 7.33
CA LYS A 60 8.81 7.63 8.54
C LYS A 60 8.51 8.56 9.73
N GLY A 61 7.44 8.25 10.46
CA GLY A 61 6.91 9.03 11.58
C GLY A 61 6.05 10.23 11.18
N LYS A 62 5.84 10.47 9.88
CA LYS A 62 5.02 11.58 9.34
C LYS A 62 3.95 11.10 8.37
N CYS A 63 4.12 9.95 7.72
CA CYS A 63 3.23 9.45 6.66
C CYS A 63 2.11 8.53 7.15
N GLU A 64 2.22 8.00 8.36
CA GLU A 64 1.36 6.97 8.95
C GLU A 64 -0.08 7.46 9.11
N GLN A 65 -0.24 8.71 9.57
CA GLN A 65 -1.55 9.38 9.66
C GLN A 65 -2.26 9.54 8.31
N TYR A 66 -1.51 9.47 7.20
CA TYR A 66 -2.04 9.59 5.84
C TYR A 66 -2.15 8.23 5.13
N GLY A 67 -1.91 7.13 5.85
CA GLY A 67 -2.15 5.77 5.35
C GLY A 67 -0.95 5.08 4.71
N ALA A 68 0.27 5.63 4.81
CA ALA A 68 1.48 4.94 4.38
C ALA A 68 2.39 4.66 5.59
N PHE A 69 2.90 3.43 5.68
CA PHE A 69 3.68 2.94 6.82
C PHE A 69 5.03 2.38 6.35
N VAL A 70 6.05 2.49 7.20
CA VAL A 70 7.42 2.04 6.89
C VAL A 70 8.09 1.39 8.09
N ASP A 71 8.33 0.09 8.00
CA ASP A 71 8.90 -0.74 9.07
C ASP A 71 8.22 -0.46 10.42
N ASP A 72 6.89 -0.60 10.44
CA ASP A 72 6.05 -0.20 11.55
C ASP A 72 5.11 -1.34 12.00
N GLU A 73 4.70 -1.29 13.27
CA GLU A 73 3.72 -2.21 13.85
C GLU A 73 2.35 -1.52 13.93
N VAL A 74 1.45 -1.90 13.02
CA VAL A 74 0.13 -1.28 12.84
C VAL A 74 -0.93 -2.14 13.50
N ASN A 75 -1.32 -1.80 14.73
CA ASN A 75 -2.31 -2.54 15.49
C ASN A 75 -3.69 -1.86 15.44
N GLY A 76 -4.73 -2.63 15.11
CA GLY A 76 -6.13 -2.19 15.26
C GLY A 76 -6.56 -1.11 14.27
N ARG A 77 -6.01 -1.07 13.05
CA ARG A 77 -6.43 -0.13 12.01
C ARG A 77 -7.78 -0.59 11.44
N LYS A 78 -8.82 0.24 11.61
CA LYS A 78 -10.20 -0.10 11.22
C LYS A 78 -10.74 0.79 10.11
N ASN A 79 -11.43 0.20 9.14
CA ASN A 79 -12.18 0.89 8.07
C ASN A 79 -11.40 2.03 7.37
N ALA A 80 -10.08 1.90 7.28
CA ALA A 80 -9.23 2.92 6.66
C ALA A 80 -9.33 2.83 5.13
N PRO A 81 -9.29 3.94 4.38
CA PRO A 81 -9.46 3.92 2.93
C PRO A 81 -8.32 3.17 2.22
N ASP A 82 -7.28 3.90 1.80
CA ASP A 82 -6.08 3.29 1.24
C ASP A 82 -5.05 3.06 2.36
N THR A 83 -4.37 1.90 2.31
CA THR A 83 -3.27 1.57 3.23
C THR A 83 -2.09 1.01 2.45
N VAL A 84 -0.90 1.58 2.67
CA VAL A 84 0.35 1.13 2.03
C VAL A 84 1.35 0.72 3.10
N LEU A 85 1.84 -0.52 3.04
CA LEU A 85 2.86 -1.06 3.95
C LEU A 85 4.17 -1.25 3.19
N ASN A 86 5.24 -0.60 3.65
CA ASN A 86 6.57 -0.67 3.04
C ASN A 86 7.62 -1.21 4.02
N GLY A 87 8.63 -1.91 3.49
CA GLY A 87 9.71 -2.49 4.29
C GLY A 87 9.25 -3.72 5.07
N ASN A 88 9.37 -3.65 6.39
CA ASN A 88 9.12 -4.78 7.30
C ASN A 88 7.98 -4.45 8.26
N CYS A 89 6.83 -4.04 7.74
CA CYS A 89 5.67 -3.76 8.58
C CYS A 89 5.05 -5.05 9.14
N LYS A 90 4.41 -4.95 10.29
CA LYS A 90 3.48 -5.97 10.82
C LYS A 90 2.14 -5.30 11.09
N ALA A 91 1.07 -5.75 10.46
CA ALA A 91 -0.20 -5.06 10.53
C ALA A 91 -1.37 -5.99 10.86
N MET A 92 -2.30 -5.50 11.67
CA MET A 92 -3.63 -6.08 11.87
C MET A 92 -4.67 -5.04 11.49
N MET A 93 -5.51 -5.39 10.51
CA MET A 93 -6.51 -4.48 9.93
C MET A 93 -7.89 -5.14 9.92
N GLU A 94 -8.92 -4.36 10.24
CA GLU A 94 -10.31 -4.81 10.31
C GLU A 94 -11.20 -3.91 9.44
N TYR A 95 -12.09 -4.54 8.67
CA TYR A 95 -12.99 -3.87 7.74
C TYR A 95 -14.41 -4.42 7.89
N ASP A 96 -15.38 -3.56 8.15
CA ASP A 96 -16.77 -3.95 8.40
C ASP A 96 -17.77 -2.98 7.72
N GLY A 97 -19.06 -3.18 7.98
CA GLY A 97 -20.14 -2.35 7.46
C GLY A 97 -20.23 -2.39 5.93
N PHE A 98 -20.06 -1.22 5.29
CA PHE A 98 -20.08 -1.04 3.83
C PHE A 98 -18.76 -0.49 3.30
N THR A 99 -17.66 -0.74 4.02
CA THR A 99 -16.36 -0.18 3.69
C THR A 99 -15.84 -0.72 2.37
N VAL A 100 -15.28 0.17 1.55
CA VAL A 100 -14.53 -0.20 0.34
C VAL A 100 -13.11 0.35 0.46
N SER A 101 -12.13 -0.55 0.48
CA SER A 101 -10.74 -0.19 0.80
C SER A 101 -9.73 -0.89 -0.09
N ARG A 102 -8.55 -0.28 -0.23
CA ARG A 102 -7.42 -0.84 -0.96
C ARG A 102 -6.20 -0.93 -0.06
N ILE A 103 -5.49 -2.04 -0.16
CA ILE A 103 -4.30 -2.31 0.64
C ILE A 103 -3.16 -2.71 -0.29
N PHE A 104 -1.99 -2.10 -0.11
CA PHE A 104 -0.79 -2.39 -0.87
C PHE A 104 0.30 -2.84 0.10
N ILE A 105 0.78 -4.08 -0.05
CA ILE A 105 1.71 -4.70 0.91
C ILE A 105 2.99 -5.08 0.18
N ARG A 106 4.11 -4.47 0.57
CA ARG A 106 5.39 -4.60 -0.13
C ARG A 106 6.51 -5.17 0.74
N HIS A 107 7.59 -5.51 0.06
CA HIS A 107 8.87 -5.95 0.60
C HIS A 107 8.72 -7.21 1.46
N ASN A 108 9.04 -7.14 2.75
CA ASN A 108 8.91 -8.28 3.68
C ASN A 108 7.81 -8.04 4.72
N SER A 109 6.83 -7.19 4.39
CA SER A 109 5.75 -6.84 5.31
C SER A 109 4.79 -8.01 5.52
N GLN A 110 4.25 -8.10 6.74
CA GLN A 110 3.30 -9.12 7.16
C GLN A 110 1.99 -8.45 7.57
N ALA A 111 0.86 -8.99 7.13
CA ALA A 111 -0.44 -8.41 7.46
C ALA A 111 -1.53 -9.47 7.70
N ALA A 112 -2.34 -9.23 8.72
CA ALA A 112 -3.62 -9.89 8.92
C ALA A 112 -4.75 -8.92 8.55
N VAL A 113 -5.67 -9.35 7.68
CA VAL A 113 -6.82 -8.55 7.25
C VAL A 113 -8.10 -9.34 7.49
N ILE A 114 -9.01 -8.76 8.28
CA ILE A 114 -10.32 -9.33 8.55
C ILE A 114 -11.38 -8.44 7.90
N ALA A 115 -12.25 -9.03 7.08
CA ALA A 115 -13.41 -8.34 6.51
C ALA A 115 -14.72 -8.97 6.99
N SER A 116 -15.72 -8.16 7.32
CA SER A 116 -17.04 -8.62 7.76
C SER A 116 -18.18 -7.78 7.16
N ASP A 117 -19.42 -8.17 7.44
CA ASP A 117 -20.65 -7.54 6.93
C ASP A 117 -20.65 -7.44 5.40
N ASN A 118 -20.73 -6.24 4.83
CA ASN A 118 -20.71 -5.96 3.39
C ASN A 118 -19.42 -5.27 2.95
N ALA A 119 -18.33 -5.39 3.74
CA ALA A 119 -17.05 -4.77 3.39
C ALA A 119 -16.44 -5.43 2.15
N MET A 120 -15.82 -4.62 1.30
CA MET A 120 -15.10 -5.06 0.11
C MET A 120 -13.66 -4.54 0.16
N VAL A 121 -12.70 -5.45 0.22
CA VAL A 121 -11.27 -5.11 0.34
C VAL A 121 -10.50 -5.67 -0.84
N THR A 122 -9.77 -4.80 -1.53
CA THR A 122 -8.82 -5.20 -2.57
C THR A 122 -7.40 -5.08 -2.05
N ILE A 123 -6.61 -6.13 -2.19
CA ILE A 123 -5.25 -6.23 -1.66
C ILE A 123 -4.31 -6.58 -2.80
N ASP A 124 -3.31 -5.72 -3.03
CA ASP A 124 -2.20 -6.01 -3.91
C ASP A 124 -0.95 -6.27 -3.05
N ALA A 125 -0.42 -7.49 -3.15
CA ALA A 125 0.71 -7.96 -2.38
C ALA A 125 1.92 -8.24 -3.28
N PHE A 126 3.09 -7.73 -2.90
CA PHE A 126 4.30 -7.70 -3.71
C PHE A 126 5.50 -8.34 -3.00
N ASP A 127 6.58 -8.54 -3.75
CA ASP A 127 7.89 -8.92 -3.24
C ASP A 127 7.84 -10.23 -2.42
N ASN A 128 8.24 -10.22 -1.15
CA ASN A 128 8.19 -11.37 -0.23
C ASN A 128 7.14 -11.16 0.87
N SER A 129 6.11 -10.36 0.61
CA SER A 129 5.07 -10.08 1.61
C SER A 129 4.25 -11.33 1.96
N ASN A 130 3.79 -11.39 3.20
CA ASN A 130 3.02 -12.51 3.70
C ASN A 130 1.71 -12.02 4.33
N LEU A 131 0.60 -12.63 3.94
CA LEU A 131 -0.74 -12.20 4.30
C LEU A 131 -1.52 -13.35 4.93
N ALA A 132 -2.30 -13.03 5.95
CA ALA A 132 -3.42 -13.84 6.40
C ALA A 132 -4.70 -13.02 6.18
N VAL A 133 -5.64 -13.55 5.41
CA VAL A 133 -6.92 -12.89 5.15
C VAL A 133 -8.07 -13.74 5.66
N ALA A 134 -9.03 -13.10 6.30
CA ALA A 134 -10.22 -13.76 6.81
C ALA A 134 -11.48 -12.98 6.47
N THR A 135 -12.55 -13.69 6.13
CA THR A 135 -13.89 -13.14 6.02
C THR A 135 -14.78 -13.68 7.14
N ALA A 136 -15.66 -12.83 7.65
CA ALA A 136 -16.66 -13.20 8.65
C ALA A 136 -18.07 -12.88 8.12
N GLY A 137 -18.89 -13.92 8.00
CA GLY A 137 -20.22 -13.85 7.40
C GLY A 137 -20.18 -14.07 5.88
N ASN A 138 -21.34 -13.85 5.23
CA ASN A 138 -21.56 -14.33 3.85
C ASN A 138 -21.53 -13.21 2.79
N SER A 139 -21.36 -11.95 3.19
CA SER A 139 -21.49 -10.80 2.27
C SER A 139 -20.16 -10.06 2.03
N SER A 140 -19.19 -10.16 2.95
CA SER A 140 -17.89 -9.50 2.81
C SER A 140 -17.06 -10.15 1.71
N GLN A 141 -16.27 -9.36 0.99
CA GLN A 141 -15.45 -9.84 -0.13
C GLN A 141 -14.01 -9.35 0.00
N ILE A 142 -13.06 -10.25 -0.23
CA ILE A 142 -11.63 -9.91 -0.32
C ILE A 142 -11.10 -10.35 -1.68
N PHE A 143 -10.46 -9.43 -2.39
CA PHE A 143 -9.75 -9.70 -3.64
C PHE A 143 -8.26 -9.53 -3.40
N VAL A 144 -7.47 -10.57 -3.62
CA VAL A 144 -6.02 -10.56 -3.42
C VAL A 144 -5.31 -10.77 -4.76
N ASN A 145 -4.50 -9.81 -5.19
CA ASN A 145 -3.58 -9.97 -6.31
C ASN A 145 -2.17 -10.20 -5.76
N LEU A 146 -1.58 -11.34 -6.10
CA LEU A 146 -0.23 -11.72 -5.70
C LEU A 146 0.76 -11.45 -6.83
N TYR A 147 1.80 -10.71 -6.50
CA TYR A 147 2.93 -10.37 -7.35
C TYR A 147 4.23 -10.86 -6.70
N GLY A 148 5.25 -11.10 -7.52
CA GLY A 148 6.54 -11.63 -7.06
C GLY A 148 6.38 -12.93 -6.28
N ASN A 149 7.00 -13.00 -5.10
CA ASN A 149 6.95 -14.14 -4.18
C ASN A 149 5.89 -13.97 -3.06
N ALA A 150 4.96 -13.02 -3.18
CA ALA A 150 3.96 -12.77 -2.15
C ALA A 150 3.07 -13.99 -1.90
N GLN A 151 2.70 -14.19 -0.63
CA GLN A 151 1.93 -15.34 -0.19
C GLN A 151 0.71 -14.90 0.62
N VAL A 152 -0.36 -15.70 0.54
CA VAL A 152 -1.58 -15.46 1.32
C VAL A 152 -2.16 -16.77 1.84
N GLU A 153 -2.53 -16.77 3.11
CA GLU A 153 -3.39 -17.75 3.75
C GLU A 153 -4.80 -17.20 3.86
N CYS A 154 -5.82 -18.01 3.53
CA CYS A 154 -7.21 -17.58 3.44
C CYS A 154 -8.09 -18.37 4.40
N ILE A 155 -8.95 -17.68 5.14
CA ILE A 155 -9.92 -18.29 6.07
C ILE A 155 -11.32 -17.71 5.79
N GLY A 156 -12.29 -18.57 5.49
CA GLY A 156 -13.67 -18.15 5.20
C GLY A 156 -14.03 -18.22 3.71
N GLU A 157 -15.15 -17.57 3.36
CA GLU A 157 -15.74 -17.59 2.01
C GLU A 157 -15.56 -16.24 1.30
N ASN A 158 -15.88 -16.16 0.00
CA ASN A 158 -15.81 -14.90 -0.79
C ASN A 158 -14.42 -14.24 -0.85
N ILE A 159 -13.37 -15.05 -0.80
CA ILE A 159 -11.98 -14.62 -0.99
C ILE A 159 -11.51 -15.07 -2.36
N GLN A 160 -11.16 -14.12 -3.22
CA GLN A 160 -10.62 -14.39 -4.56
C GLN A 160 -9.13 -14.07 -4.58
N VAL A 161 -8.30 -15.07 -4.90
CA VAL A 161 -6.85 -14.89 -5.01
C VAL A 161 -6.41 -15.08 -6.45
N LYS A 162 -5.69 -14.11 -6.98
CA LYS A 162 -5.13 -14.13 -8.33
C LYS A 162 -3.62 -13.99 -8.29
N LYS A 163 -2.90 -14.98 -8.83
CA LYS A 163 -1.47 -14.88 -9.09
C LYS A 163 -1.24 -14.16 -10.41
N MET A 164 -0.46 -13.08 -10.39
CA MET A 164 -0.31 -12.20 -11.55
C MET A 164 0.83 -12.61 -12.48
N ASN A 165 1.72 -13.53 -12.05
CA ASN A 165 2.90 -13.99 -12.81
C ASN A 165 3.81 -12.84 -13.29
N LYS A 166 3.97 -11.82 -12.46
CA LYS A 166 4.85 -10.66 -12.65
C LYS A 166 5.29 -10.13 -11.28
N GLU A 167 6.42 -9.43 -11.24
CA GLU A 167 7.01 -8.88 -9.99
C GLU A 167 6.19 -7.72 -9.43
N THR A 168 5.67 -6.85 -10.29
CA THR A 168 4.88 -5.65 -9.96
C THR A 168 3.83 -5.40 -11.04
N TYR A 169 3.16 -4.23 -11.05
CA TYR A 169 2.18 -3.88 -12.09
C TYR A 169 2.76 -3.90 -13.49
#